data_AF-G8SKC5-F1
#
_entry.id   AF-G8SKC5-F1
#
_cell.length_a   1.000
_cell.length_b   1.000
_cell.length_c   1.000
_cell.angle_alpha   90.00
_cell.angle_beta   90.00
_cell.angle_gamma   90.00
#
_symmetry.space_group_name_H-M   'P 1'
#
loop_
_entity.id
_entity.type
_entity.pdbx_description
1 polymer ?
#
loop_
_entity_poly.entity_id
_entity_poly.type
_entity_poly.pdbx_seq_one_letter_code
_entity_poly.pdbx_strand_id
1 'polypeptide(L)'
;MGGAAWAAANSAERRLARAWADDDADSFADVLLHADLFLPGFPDDGASGQRLLTRERGGRTFLLVYTSVEALQEAIPAVGVGWRRTTFAELVGSWPNPAWGLAVSPHTPIGAYLDAEQVRLLGEEVAAEPPFAPGGERERAMRAAQRAGDAEVYLDLLVTADVLLPLAGPAGADDLGKPGFPWLVERVDGAATIAVFTSRQRLPDPADRPAVVEVPLLSVVRAWPGAAYRMVVNPGSPMVAEFTGAQVPDLWRWAQELVLRRTVPTHKGAVDVPVAGPRMRRVQALVDSSRALEWLAAGGGLVTGSVAPAGAAGILDGYLVRWHEDDAGGAATRQVVGLVLPYGAQLVRLVAGHELVVATYDAELSWWRPSIMSVLRGETL
;
A
#
# COMPACT_ATOMS: atom_id res chain seq x y z
N MET A 1 22.29 14.34 15.72
CA MET A 1 21.87 12.94 15.55
C MET A 1 21.11 12.87 14.23
N GLY A 2 21.65 12.16 13.24
CA GLY A 2 21.03 12.06 11.91
C GLY A 2 19.73 11.28 12.00
N GLY A 3 18.63 11.90 11.59
CA GLY A 3 17.34 11.23 11.48
C GLY A 3 17.43 10.13 10.42
N ALA A 4 17.03 8.91 10.79
CA ALA A 4 16.97 7.79 9.85
C ALA A 4 16.08 8.17 8.66
N ALA A 5 16.45 7.73 7.45
CA ALA A 5 15.56 7.85 6.30
C ALA A 5 14.31 7.00 6.54
N TRP A 6 13.13 7.56 6.26
CA TRP A 6 11.87 6.83 6.37
C TRP A 6 11.93 5.56 5.51
N ALA A 7 11.55 4.44 6.10
CA ALA A 7 11.38 3.17 5.41
C ALA A 7 10.00 2.63 5.75
N ALA A 8 9.33 2.08 4.74
CA ALA A 8 8.05 1.43 4.94
C ALA A 8 8.18 0.24 5.91
N ALA A 9 7.50 0.31 7.04
CA ALA A 9 7.56 -0.70 8.09
C ALA A 9 6.88 -2.01 7.68
N ASN A 10 5.90 -1.94 6.80
CA ASN A 10 5.15 -3.08 6.31
C ASN A 10 4.77 -2.92 4.83
N SER A 11 4.12 -3.95 4.27
CA SER A 11 3.71 -3.97 2.87
C SER A 11 2.60 -2.99 2.53
N ALA A 12 1.69 -2.67 3.45
CA ALA A 12 0.70 -1.62 3.23
C ALA A 12 1.39 -0.27 3.01
N GLU A 13 2.38 0.09 3.85
CA GLU A 13 3.16 1.31 3.66
C GLU A 13 3.97 1.31 2.36
N ARG A 14 4.50 0.15 1.93
CA ARG A 14 5.17 0.03 0.62
C ARG A 14 4.20 0.26 -0.53
N ARG A 15 2.98 -0.28 -0.45
CA ARG A 15 1.94 -0.08 -1.47
C ARG A 15 1.46 1.36 -1.50
N LEU A 16 1.22 2.00 -0.34
CA LEU A 16 0.89 3.42 -0.25
C LEU A 16 2.02 4.28 -0.84
N ALA A 17 3.28 3.94 -0.57
CA ALA A 17 4.42 4.65 -1.16
C ALA A 17 4.49 4.48 -2.68
N ARG A 18 4.17 3.30 -3.22
CA ARG A 18 4.10 3.06 -4.67
C ARG A 18 2.94 3.83 -5.30
N ALA A 19 1.73 3.67 -4.77
CA ALA A 19 0.56 4.39 -5.26
C ALA A 19 0.77 5.92 -5.19
N TRP A 20 1.41 6.41 -4.14
CA TRP A 20 1.81 7.81 -4.02
C TRP A 20 2.86 8.21 -5.07
N ALA A 21 3.85 7.36 -5.34
CA ALA A 21 4.86 7.61 -6.37
C ALA A 21 4.24 7.59 -7.78
N ASP A 22 3.30 6.68 -8.04
CA ASP A 22 2.65 6.48 -9.33
C ASP A 22 1.47 7.45 -9.55
N ASP A 23 1.16 8.30 -8.55
CA ASP A 23 -0.03 9.16 -8.49
C ASP A 23 -1.36 8.41 -8.76
N ASP A 24 -1.42 7.18 -8.25
CA ASP A 24 -2.58 6.31 -8.35
C ASP A 24 -3.44 6.46 -7.09
N ALA A 25 -4.36 7.42 -7.15
CA ALA A 25 -5.27 7.72 -6.04
C ALA A 25 -6.21 6.56 -5.72
N ASP A 26 -6.64 5.79 -6.73
CA ASP A 26 -7.54 4.65 -6.57
C ASP A 26 -6.81 3.52 -5.83
N SER A 27 -5.57 3.20 -6.23
CA SER A 27 -4.73 2.24 -5.50
C SER A 27 -4.39 2.72 -4.10
N PHE A 28 -4.16 4.02 -3.89
CA PHE A 28 -3.89 4.56 -2.55
C PHE A 28 -5.12 4.41 -1.64
N ALA A 29 -6.30 4.75 -2.15
CA ALA A 29 -7.56 4.59 -1.44
C ALA A 29 -7.84 3.12 -1.14
N ASP A 30 -7.72 2.23 -2.11
CA ASP A 30 -7.87 0.78 -1.92
C ASP A 30 -6.97 0.25 -0.79
N VAL A 31 -5.70 0.62 -0.79
CA VAL A 31 -4.77 0.19 0.27
C VAL A 31 -5.25 0.69 1.62
N LEU A 32 -5.66 1.96 1.72
CA LEU A 32 -6.09 2.55 2.98
C LEU A 32 -7.38 1.91 3.52
N LEU A 33 -8.36 1.64 2.64
CA LEU A 33 -9.62 1.01 3.02
C LEU A 33 -9.41 -0.41 3.59
N HIS A 34 -8.37 -1.09 3.12
CA HIS A 34 -8.10 -2.49 3.42
C HIS A 34 -6.97 -2.75 4.43
N ALA A 35 -6.12 -1.77 4.70
CA ALA A 35 -5.00 -1.93 5.62
C ALA A 35 -5.45 -2.07 7.08
N ASP A 36 -4.62 -2.76 7.87
CA ASP A 36 -4.67 -2.63 9.32
C ASP A 36 -4.17 -1.22 9.71
N LEU A 37 -4.94 -0.53 10.55
CA LEU A 37 -4.63 0.79 11.07
C LEU A 37 -4.39 0.72 12.58
N PHE A 38 -3.56 1.61 13.08
CA PHE A 38 -3.18 1.69 14.49
C PHE A 38 -3.67 3.02 15.04
N LEU A 39 -4.73 2.94 15.82
CA LEU A 39 -5.32 4.08 16.51
C LEU A 39 -4.56 4.27 17.83
N PRO A 40 -3.83 5.38 18.03
CA PRO A 40 -3.17 5.67 19.29
C PRO A 40 -4.19 5.98 20.38
N GLY A 41 -3.82 5.72 21.63
CA GLY A 41 -4.54 6.17 22.81
C GLY A 41 -3.77 5.91 24.09
N PHE A 42 -4.39 6.13 25.23
CA PHE A 42 -3.80 5.80 26.53
C PHE A 42 -4.63 4.70 27.19
N PRO A 43 -4.01 3.72 27.88
CA PRO A 43 -4.75 2.90 28.80
C PRO A 43 -5.26 3.80 29.94
N ASP A 44 -6.57 3.91 30.11
CA ASP A 44 -7.14 4.40 31.35
C ASP A 44 -7.23 3.22 32.33
N ASP A 45 -6.90 3.46 33.61
CA ASP A 45 -6.91 2.47 34.71
C ASP A 45 -8.34 2.00 35.11
N GLY A 46 -9.31 2.12 34.19
CA GLY A 46 -10.73 1.87 34.44
C GLY A 46 -11.50 1.58 33.15
N ALA A 47 -12.60 0.84 33.30
CA ALA A 47 -13.38 0.18 32.26
C ALA A 47 -14.13 1.10 31.24
N SER A 48 -13.58 2.25 30.85
CA SER A 48 -14.30 3.25 30.04
C SER A 48 -13.40 4.10 29.13
N GLY A 49 -12.78 3.46 28.14
CA GLY A 49 -12.50 4.09 26.83
C GLY A 49 -11.03 4.34 26.47
N GLN A 50 -10.73 4.13 25.18
CA GLN A 50 -9.48 4.58 24.56
C GLN A 50 -9.52 6.11 24.41
N ARG A 51 -8.54 6.84 24.97
CA ARG A 51 -8.43 8.29 24.72
C ARG A 51 -7.96 8.54 23.29
N LEU A 52 -8.86 9.05 22.45
CA LEU A 52 -8.56 9.38 21.05
C LEU A 52 -7.61 10.57 20.97
N LEU A 53 -6.63 10.50 20.06
CA LEU A 53 -5.73 11.61 19.79
C LEU A 53 -6.14 12.34 18.52
N THR A 54 -6.22 13.66 18.62
CA THR A 54 -6.55 14.53 17.51
C THR A 54 -5.46 15.58 17.27
N ARG A 55 -5.46 16.17 16.08
CA ARG A 55 -4.64 17.33 15.73
C ARG A 55 -5.48 18.37 15.01
N GLU A 56 -5.21 19.64 15.32
CA GLU A 56 -5.78 20.78 14.60
C GLU A 56 -4.92 21.13 13.37
N ARG A 57 -5.57 21.32 12.22
CA ARG A 57 -4.93 21.83 10.99
C ARG A 57 -5.95 22.67 10.21
N GLY A 58 -5.60 23.92 9.93
CA GLY A 58 -6.48 24.81 9.14
C GLY A 58 -7.86 25.04 9.78
N GLY A 59 -7.94 25.05 11.12
CA GLY A 59 -9.20 25.22 11.86
C GLY A 59 -10.11 23.98 11.86
N ARG A 60 -9.60 22.83 11.42
CA ARG A 60 -10.32 21.55 11.45
C ARG A 60 -9.59 20.56 12.35
N THR A 61 -10.38 19.77 13.07
CA THR A 61 -9.90 18.66 13.91
C THR A 61 -9.75 17.39 13.07
N PHE A 62 -8.62 16.71 13.20
CA PHE A 62 -8.35 15.41 12.56
C PHE A 62 -8.04 14.34 13.60
N LEU A 63 -8.71 13.18 13.51
CA LEU A 63 -8.34 11.98 14.25
C LEU A 63 -7.03 11.41 13.70
N LEU A 64 -6.08 11.09 14.58
CA LEU A 64 -4.80 10.51 14.16
C LEU A 64 -4.89 8.99 14.09
N VAL A 65 -4.43 8.40 12.98
CA VAL A 65 -4.20 6.96 12.84
C VAL A 65 -2.89 6.71 12.13
N TYR A 66 -2.32 5.52 12.30
CA TYR A 66 -1.06 5.14 11.66
C TYR A 66 -1.20 3.83 10.92
N THR A 67 -0.40 3.66 9.87
CA THR A 67 -0.31 2.44 9.05
C THR A 67 0.67 1.42 9.63
N SER A 68 1.39 1.78 10.70
CA SER A 68 2.33 0.93 11.43
C SER A 68 2.46 1.37 12.88
N VAL A 69 2.90 0.47 13.76
CA VAL A 69 3.19 0.79 15.17
C VAL A 69 4.47 1.62 15.24
N GLU A 70 5.40 1.39 14.33
CA GLU A 70 6.66 2.11 14.17
C GLU A 70 6.41 3.59 13.90
N ALA A 71 5.56 3.93 12.92
CA ALA A 71 5.19 5.32 12.63
C ALA A 71 4.45 5.98 13.79
N LEU A 72 3.60 5.22 14.51
CA LEU A 72 2.91 5.70 15.70
C LEU A 72 3.88 6.06 16.81
N GLN A 73 4.82 5.17 17.12
CA GLN A 73 5.83 5.34 18.18
C GLN A 73 6.81 6.47 17.85
N GLU A 74 7.20 6.63 16.59
CA GLU A 74 8.05 7.74 16.15
C GLU A 74 7.33 9.09 16.29
N ALA A 75 6.05 9.16 15.89
CA ALA A 75 5.27 10.38 15.96
C ALA A 75 4.88 10.78 17.39
N ILE A 76 4.76 9.81 18.31
CA ILE A 76 4.33 10.00 19.69
C ILE A 76 5.28 9.25 20.65
N PRO A 77 6.48 9.79 20.91
CA PRO A 77 7.54 9.12 21.68
C PRO A 77 7.30 9.06 23.21
N ALA A 78 6.05 9.08 23.68
CA ALA A 78 5.72 9.11 25.10
C ALA A 78 5.57 7.70 25.71
N VAL A 79 6.17 7.50 26.89
CA VAL A 79 5.98 6.28 27.71
C VAL A 79 4.49 6.16 28.07
N GLY A 80 3.87 5.03 27.71
CA GLY A 80 2.48 4.72 28.08
C GLY A 80 1.42 5.00 27.01
N VAL A 81 1.79 5.39 25.78
CA VAL A 81 0.84 5.43 24.65
C VAL A 81 0.49 3.99 24.27
N GLY A 82 -0.73 3.58 24.60
CA GLY A 82 -1.33 2.37 24.08
C GLY A 82 -1.76 2.55 22.63
N TRP A 83 -2.02 1.45 21.94
CA TRP A 83 -2.62 1.49 20.62
C TRP A 83 -3.63 0.38 20.48
N ARG A 84 -4.63 0.62 19.63
CA ARG A 84 -5.62 -0.38 19.24
C ARG A 84 -5.50 -0.58 17.74
N ARG A 85 -5.31 -1.84 17.33
CA ARG A 85 -5.43 -2.22 15.93
C ARG A 85 -6.89 -2.08 15.51
N THR A 86 -7.12 -1.48 14.35
CA THR A 86 -8.44 -1.24 13.78
C THR A 86 -8.37 -1.24 12.25
N THR A 87 -9.48 -0.95 11.59
CA THR A 87 -9.56 -0.81 10.13
C THR A 87 -10.33 0.46 9.79
N PHE A 88 -10.27 0.91 8.53
CA PHE A 88 -11.07 2.05 8.07
C PHE A 88 -12.57 1.82 8.31
N ALA A 89 -13.07 0.61 8.00
CA ALA A 89 -14.45 0.20 8.24
C ALA A 89 -14.89 0.35 9.70
N GLU A 90 -14.08 -0.16 10.64
CA GLU A 90 -14.37 -0.09 12.07
C GLU A 90 -14.34 1.34 12.61
N LEU A 91 -13.41 2.16 12.09
CA LEU A 91 -13.35 3.59 12.43
C LEU A 91 -14.63 4.29 12.00
N VAL A 92 -15.05 4.14 10.75
CA VAL A 92 -16.27 4.77 10.22
C VAL A 92 -17.51 4.28 10.98
N GLY A 93 -17.61 2.98 11.28
CA GLY A 93 -18.73 2.40 12.02
C GLY A 93 -18.87 2.90 13.46
N SER A 94 -17.82 3.52 14.02
CA SER A 94 -17.81 4.11 15.36
C SER A 94 -17.24 5.53 15.37
N TRP A 95 -17.45 6.27 14.28
CA TRP A 95 -16.79 7.55 14.06
C TRP A 95 -17.14 8.56 15.18
N PRO A 96 -16.15 9.11 15.89
CA PRO A 96 -16.38 9.82 17.15
C PRO A 96 -17.10 11.16 16.95
N ASN A 97 -16.86 11.83 15.82
CA ASN A 97 -17.48 13.12 15.51
C ASN A 97 -17.55 13.31 13.98
N PRO A 98 -18.75 13.49 13.39
CA PRO A 98 -18.90 13.62 11.94
C PRO A 98 -18.25 14.86 11.33
N ALA A 99 -17.84 15.85 12.12
CA ALA A 99 -17.12 17.03 11.64
C ALA A 99 -15.59 16.86 11.61
N TRP A 100 -15.05 15.75 12.15
CA TRP A 100 -13.61 15.50 12.18
C TRP A 100 -13.14 14.83 10.89
N GLY A 101 -11.95 15.22 10.42
CA GLY A 101 -11.22 14.49 9.39
C GLY A 101 -10.38 13.34 9.95
N LEU A 102 -9.73 12.58 9.07
CA LEU A 102 -8.76 11.53 9.39
C LEU A 102 -7.36 11.96 8.93
N ALA A 103 -6.38 11.92 9.83
CA ALA A 103 -4.97 12.05 9.47
C ALA A 103 -4.29 10.68 9.59
N VAL A 104 -3.89 10.13 8.44
CA VAL A 104 -3.22 8.84 8.32
C VAL A 104 -1.71 9.06 8.25
N SER A 105 -0.98 8.45 9.17
CA SER A 105 0.49 8.51 9.28
C SER A 105 1.05 9.92 9.04
N PRO A 106 0.55 10.95 9.75
CA PRO A 106 0.98 12.32 9.53
C PRO A 106 2.49 12.45 9.78
N HIS A 107 3.16 13.25 8.94
CA HIS A 107 4.62 13.46 8.93
C HIS A 107 5.46 12.29 8.39
N THR A 108 4.84 11.26 7.81
CA THR A 108 5.55 10.32 6.95
C THR A 108 5.39 10.71 5.47
N PRO A 109 6.24 10.19 4.57
CA PRO A 109 6.09 10.38 3.12
C PRO A 109 4.76 9.87 2.53
N ILE A 110 4.09 8.93 3.20
CA ILE A 110 2.79 8.37 2.81
C ILE A 110 1.62 9.01 3.59
N GLY A 111 1.88 10.10 4.31
CA GLY A 111 0.90 10.72 5.18
C GLY A 111 -0.25 11.36 4.40
N ALA A 112 -1.49 11.02 4.74
CA ALA A 112 -2.69 11.52 4.09
C ALA A 112 -3.60 12.25 5.09
N TYR A 113 -4.31 13.27 4.61
CA TYR A 113 -5.34 13.99 5.36
C TYR A 113 -6.63 13.92 4.57
N LEU A 114 -7.61 13.22 5.14
CA LEU A 114 -8.97 13.15 4.63
C LEU A 114 -9.83 14.10 5.46
N ASP A 115 -10.57 14.99 4.83
CA ASP A 115 -11.59 15.74 5.55
C ASP A 115 -12.81 14.88 5.87
N ALA A 116 -13.74 15.43 6.65
CA ALA A 116 -14.93 14.72 7.10
C ALA A 116 -15.78 14.18 5.94
N GLU A 117 -15.84 14.91 4.82
CA GLU A 117 -16.63 14.50 3.66
C GLU A 117 -15.94 13.36 2.90
N GLN A 118 -14.62 13.43 2.75
CA GLN A 118 -13.85 12.32 2.18
C GLN A 118 -13.95 11.05 3.04
N VAL A 119 -13.90 11.17 4.37
CA VAL A 119 -14.12 10.04 5.28
C VAL A 119 -15.51 9.44 5.10
N ARG A 120 -16.54 10.28 4.93
CA ARG A 120 -17.93 9.84 4.68
C ARG A 120 -18.04 9.09 3.35
N LEU A 121 -17.53 9.65 2.26
CA LEU A 121 -17.60 9.05 0.92
C LEU A 121 -16.89 7.70 0.85
N LEU A 122 -15.66 7.62 1.38
CA LEU A 122 -14.92 6.36 1.49
C LEU A 122 -15.60 5.37 2.44
N GLY A 123 -16.27 5.87 3.47
CA GLY A 123 -17.07 5.06 4.39
C GLY A 123 -18.27 4.39 3.71
N GLU A 124 -18.94 5.11 2.81
CA GLU A 124 -20.03 4.58 1.99
C GLU A 124 -19.55 3.52 1.00
N GLU A 125 -18.37 3.70 0.42
CA GLU A 125 -17.72 2.71 -0.45
C GLU A 125 -17.46 1.40 0.30
N VAL A 126 -16.84 1.48 1.48
CA VAL A 126 -16.59 0.29 2.32
C VAL A 126 -17.89 -0.34 2.82
N ALA A 127 -18.93 0.46 3.10
CA ALA A 127 -20.23 -0.07 3.53
C ALA A 127 -21.02 -0.72 2.39
N ALA A 128 -20.75 -0.33 1.13
CA ALA A 128 -21.33 -0.95 -0.05
C ALA A 128 -20.72 -2.32 -0.35
N GLU A 129 -19.52 -2.62 0.15
CA GLU A 129 -18.95 -3.95 0.05
C GLU A 129 -19.75 -4.97 0.89
N PRO A 130 -20.11 -6.13 0.33
CA PRO A 130 -20.79 -7.16 1.09
C PRO A 130 -19.91 -7.63 2.27
N PRO A 131 -20.47 -7.81 3.47
CA PRO A 131 -19.70 -8.20 4.64
C PRO A 131 -18.98 -9.52 4.38
N PHE A 132 -17.65 -9.46 4.35
CA PHE A 132 -16.82 -10.63 4.13
C PHE A 132 -16.63 -11.40 5.44
N ALA A 133 -17.21 -12.60 5.50
CA ALA A 133 -16.96 -13.57 6.57
C ALA A 133 -16.03 -14.68 6.06
N PRO A 134 -14.80 -14.80 6.62
CA PRO A 134 -13.92 -15.92 6.33
C PRO A 134 -14.54 -17.26 6.70
N GLY A 135 -14.44 -18.26 5.83
CA GLY A 135 -15.00 -19.59 6.01
C GLY A 135 -14.27 -20.50 7.00
N GLY A 136 -13.11 -20.07 7.51
CA GLY A 136 -12.32 -20.80 8.49
C GLY A 136 -11.07 -20.03 8.91
N GLU A 137 -10.23 -20.64 9.75
CA GLU A 137 -8.98 -20.03 10.23
C GLU A 137 -8.01 -19.71 9.10
N ARG A 138 -7.89 -20.59 8.10
CA ARG A 138 -7.04 -20.37 6.93
C ARG A 138 -7.47 -19.13 6.14
N GLU A 139 -8.76 -18.97 5.84
CA GLU A 139 -9.26 -17.77 5.17
C GLU A 139 -9.09 -16.50 6.04
N ARG A 140 -9.21 -16.60 7.37
CA ARG A 140 -8.89 -15.46 8.27
C ARG A 140 -7.42 -15.05 8.13
N ALA A 141 -6.52 -16.02 8.13
CA ALA A 141 -5.09 -15.79 7.97
C ALA A 141 -4.76 -15.24 6.58
N MET A 142 -5.38 -15.77 5.51
CA MET A 142 -5.21 -15.27 4.15
C MET A 142 -5.72 -13.84 4.01
N ARG A 143 -6.89 -13.52 4.59
CA ARG A 143 -7.40 -12.14 4.61
C ARG A 143 -6.48 -11.22 5.40
N ALA A 144 -5.95 -11.66 6.54
CA ALA A 144 -5.00 -10.88 7.33
C ALA A 144 -3.71 -10.60 6.54
N ALA A 145 -3.14 -11.62 5.89
CA ALA A 145 -1.97 -11.47 5.02
C ALA A 145 -2.23 -10.49 3.88
N GLN A 146 -3.39 -10.60 3.22
CA GLN A 146 -3.76 -9.70 2.13
C GLN A 146 -3.95 -8.25 2.61
N ARG A 147 -4.62 -8.02 3.75
CA ARG A 147 -4.76 -6.69 4.35
C ARG A 147 -3.41 -6.09 4.74
N ALA A 148 -2.51 -6.93 5.25
CA ALA A 148 -1.13 -6.54 5.51
C ALA A 148 -0.33 -6.30 4.21
N GLY A 149 -0.81 -6.77 3.06
CA GLY A 149 -0.08 -6.81 1.78
C GLY A 149 1.06 -7.83 1.75
N ASP A 150 1.04 -8.82 2.66
CA ASP A 150 2.04 -9.86 2.80
C ASP A 150 1.76 -11.01 1.82
N ALA A 151 2.22 -10.82 0.58
CA ALA A 151 2.06 -11.80 -0.49
C ALA A 151 2.77 -13.13 -0.18
N GLU A 152 3.86 -13.11 0.59
CA GLU A 152 4.61 -14.32 0.92
C GLU A 152 3.81 -15.21 1.87
N VAL A 153 3.26 -14.64 2.94
CA VAL A 153 2.39 -15.36 3.87
C VAL A 153 1.10 -15.81 3.18
N TYR A 154 0.52 -14.98 2.29
CA TYR A 154 -0.66 -15.37 1.52
C TYR A 154 -0.36 -16.60 0.65
N LEU A 155 0.75 -16.61 -0.09
CA LEU A 155 1.15 -17.72 -0.94
C LEU A 155 1.48 -18.97 -0.13
N ASP A 156 2.14 -18.85 1.02
CA ASP A 156 2.40 -19.97 1.93
C ASP A 156 1.12 -20.65 2.42
N LEU A 157 0.11 -19.85 2.78
CA LEU A 157 -1.20 -20.34 3.18
C LEU A 157 -1.94 -20.98 2.01
N LEU A 158 -1.80 -20.42 0.81
CA LEU A 158 -2.44 -20.91 -0.40
C LEU A 158 -1.86 -22.25 -0.88
N VAL A 159 -0.53 -22.37 -1.00
CA VAL A 159 0.12 -23.61 -1.48
C VAL A 159 -0.03 -24.79 -0.50
N THR A 160 -0.35 -24.51 0.76
CA THR A 160 -0.63 -25.53 1.78
C THR A 160 -2.14 -25.76 2.00
N ALA A 161 -2.98 -25.16 1.16
CA ALA A 161 -4.43 -25.29 1.25
C ALA A 161 -4.93 -26.57 0.58
N ASP A 162 -5.93 -27.19 1.22
CA ASP A 162 -6.91 -27.99 0.51
C ASP A 162 -7.92 -27.03 -0.12
N VAL A 163 -8.21 -27.24 -1.40
CA VAL A 163 -9.10 -26.42 -2.20
C VAL A 163 -10.26 -27.24 -2.74
N LEU A 164 -11.39 -26.57 -2.89
CA LEU A 164 -12.58 -27.07 -3.54
C LEU A 164 -12.50 -26.69 -5.02
N LEU A 165 -12.48 -27.70 -5.89
CA LEU A 165 -12.44 -27.56 -7.33
C LEU A 165 -13.81 -27.97 -7.91
N PRO A 166 -14.59 -27.01 -8.41
CA PRO A 166 -15.77 -27.28 -9.23
C PRO A 166 -15.47 -28.01 -10.54
N LEU A 167 -16.40 -28.84 -10.97
CA LEU A 167 -16.28 -29.74 -12.12
C LEU A 167 -17.48 -29.59 -13.06
N ALA A 168 -17.23 -29.68 -14.36
CA ALA A 168 -18.27 -29.67 -15.39
C ALA A 168 -19.09 -30.98 -15.44
N GLY A 169 -18.67 -32.01 -14.71
CA GLY A 169 -19.29 -33.32 -14.68
C GLY A 169 -18.79 -34.15 -13.49
N PRO A 170 -19.35 -35.36 -13.28
CA PRO A 170 -18.97 -36.21 -12.15
C PRO A 170 -17.53 -36.75 -12.31
N ALA A 171 -16.67 -36.48 -11.32
CA ALA A 171 -15.35 -37.11 -11.16
C ALA A 171 -14.88 -37.05 -9.70
N GLY A 172 -13.96 -37.93 -9.31
CA GLY A 172 -13.35 -37.96 -7.99
C GLY A 172 -11.95 -37.35 -7.94
N ALA A 173 -11.38 -37.26 -6.74
CA ALA A 173 -10.01 -36.76 -6.53
C ALA A 173 -8.97 -37.62 -7.27
N ASP A 174 -9.19 -38.94 -7.30
CA ASP A 174 -8.32 -39.91 -7.98
C ASP A 174 -8.33 -39.78 -9.51
N ASP A 175 -9.29 -39.04 -10.08
CA ASP A 175 -9.36 -38.80 -11.52
C ASP A 175 -8.56 -37.56 -11.95
N LEU A 176 -8.13 -36.73 -11.00
CA LEU A 176 -7.39 -35.52 -11.27
C LEU A 176 -6.06 -35.83 -12.00
N GLY A 177 -5.88 -35.19 -13.16
CA GLY A 177 -4.73 -35.41 -14.05
C GLY A 177 -4.89 -36.55 -15.05
N LYS A 178 -6.00 -37.31 -15.01
CA LYS A 178 -6.32 -38.26 -16.08
C LYS A 178 -6.83 -37.53 -17.33
N PRO A 179 -6.57 -38.04 -18.54
CA PRO A 179 -7.18 -37.52 -19.76
C PRO A 179 -8.70 -37.51 -19.64
N GLY A 180 -9.33 -36.39 -20.03
CA GLY A 180 -10.79 -36.24 -19.97
C GLY A 180 -11.35 -35.80 -18.60
N PHE A 181 -10.49 -35.42 -17.64
CA PHE A 181 -10.97 -34.83 -16.38
C PHE A 181 -11.89 -33.62 -16.64
N PRO A 182 -13.10 -33.56 -16.05
CA PRO A 182 -14.12 -32.59 -16.41
C PRO A 182 -13.89 -31.23 -15.73
N TRP A 183 -12.83 -30.53 -16.13
CA TRP A 183 -12.56 -29.16 -15.66
C TRP A 183 -13.75 -28.25 -15.92
N LEU A 184 -14.23 -27.55 -14.89
CA LEU A 184 -15.19 -26.46 -15.09
C LEU A 184 -14.43 -25.22 -15.59
N VAL A 185 -14.61 -24.92 -16.88
CA VAL A 185 -13.97 -23.77 -17.53
C VAL A 185 -15.03 -22.73 -17.84
N GLU A 186 -14.86 -21.54 -17.28
CA GLU A 186 -15.68 -20.37 -17.54
C GLU A 186 -14.93 -19.39 -18.45
N ARG A 187 -15.67 -18.52 -19.15
CA ARG A 187 -15.07 -17.41 -19.89
C ARG A 187 -15.30 -16.12 -19.14
N VAL A 188 -14.23 -15.55 -18.62
CA VAL A 188 -14.22 -14.26 -17.91
C VAL A 188 -13.33 -13.31 -18.70
N ASP A 189 -13.89 -12.20 -19.17
CA ASP A 189 -13.22 -11.21 -20.03
C ASP A 189 -12.51 -11.84 -21.24
N GLY A 190 -13.14 -12.86 -21.83
CA GLY A 190 -12.60 -13.60 -22.99
C GLY A 190 -11.52 -14.63 -22.66
N ALA A 191 -11.02 -14.68 -21.43
CA ALA A 191 -10.04 -15.68 -20.99
C ALA A 191 -10.72 -16.96 -20.46
N ALA A 192 -10.15 -18.12 -20.76
CA ALA A 192 -10.58 -19.39 -20.19
C ALA A 192 -10.08 -19.47 -18.74
N THR A 193 -11.01 -19.55 -17.78
CA THR A 193 -10.73 -19.43 -16.35
C THR A 193 -11.28 -20.64 -15.61
N ILE A 194 -10.48 -21.17 -14.68
CA ILE A 194 -10.86 -22.25 -13.78
C ILE A 194 -10.79 -21.68 -12.35
N ALA A 195 -11.91 -21.74 -11.65
CA ALA A 195 -12.01 -21.25 -10.28
C ALA A 195 -11.66 -22.35 -9.27
N VAL A 196 -10.95 -21.97 -8.20
CA VAL A 196 -10.74 -22.81 -7.01
C VAL A 196 -11.14 -22.04 -5.76
N PHE A 197 -11.64 -22.76 -4.75
CA PHE A 197 -12.20 -22.13 -3.55
C PHE A 197 -11.55 -22.69 -2.28
N THR A 198 -11.23 -21.83 -1.32
CA THR A 198 -10.64 -22.26 -0.05
C THR A 198 -11.68 -22.59 1.02
N SER A 199 -12.97 -22.37 0.74
CA SER A 199 -14.07 -22.80 1.61
C SER A 199 -15.39 -22.98 0.86
N ARG A 200 -16.28 -23.80 1.44
CA ARG A 200 -17.63 -24.05 0.89
C ARG A 200 -18.51 -22.80 0.87
N GLN A 201 -18.22 -21.81 1.72
CA GLN A 201 -18.96 -20.55 1.78
C GLN A 201 -18.70 -19.67 0.57
N ARG A 202 -17.60 -19.89 -0.15
CA ARG A 202 -17.25 -19.15 -1.37
C ARG A 202 -17.81 -19.82 -2.63
N LEU A 203 -18.27 -21.08 -2.55
CA LEU A 203 -18.88 -21.74 -3.69
C LEU A 203 -20.18 -21.03 -4.11
N PRO A 204 -20.53 -21.09 -5.40
CA PRO A 204 -21.82 -20.63 -5.89
C PRO A 204 -23.01 -21.23 -5.12
N ASP A 205 -24.16 -20.58 -5.26
CA ASP A 205 -25.43 -20.96 -4.61
C ASP A 205 -25.70 -22.47 -4.78
N PRO A 206 -26.15 -23.17 -3.72
CA PRO A 206 -26.55 -24.57 -3.78
C PRO A 206 -27.45 -24.94 -4.97
N ALA A 207 -28.32 -24.04 -5.44
CA ALA A 207 -29.22 -24.29 -6.58
C ALA A 207 -28.48 -24.51 -7.91
N ASP A 208 -27.30 -23.87 -8.06
CA ASP A 208 -26.49 -23.89 -9.28
C ASP A 208 -25.15 -24.64 -9.08
N ARG A 209 -25.02 -25.39 -7.98
CA ARG A 209 -23.71 -25.92 -7.58
C ARG A 209 -23.26 -27.08 -8.48
N PRO A 210 -22.13 -26.93 -9.21
CA PRO A 210 -21.52 -28.03 -9.94
C PRO A 210 -21.03 -29.14 -8.99
N ALA A 211 -20.65 -30.29 -9.54
CA ALA A 211 -19.91 -31.28 -8.76
C ALA A 211 -18.61 -30.65 -8.23
N VAL A 212 -18.23 -30.93 -6.98
CA VAL A 212 -17.04 -30.34 -6.34
C VAL A 212 -16.21 -31.44 -5.73
N VAL A 213 -14.89 -31.37 -5.93
CA VAL A 213 -13.91 -32.23 -5.28
C VAL A 213 -13.00 -31.40 -4.37
N GLU A 214 -12.67 -31.93 -3.20
CA GLU A 214 -11.71 -31.33 -2.26
C GLU A 214 -10.35 -32.01 -2.42
N VAL A 215 -9.32 -31.25 -2.77
CA VAL A 215 -7.96 -31.75 -3.05
C VAL A 215 -6.91 -30.73 -2.61
N PRO A 216 -5.68 -31.15 -2.29
CA PRO A 216 -4.58 -30.21 -2.07
C PRO A 216 -4.36 -29.33 -3.31
N LEU A 217 -4.14 -28.03 -3.15
CA LEU A 217 -3.91 -27.10 -4.27
C LEU A 217 -2.77 -27.60 -5.17
N LEU A 218 -1.69 -28.12 -4.58
CA LEU A 218 -0.56 -28.62 -5.35
C LEU A 218 -0.89 -29.83 -6.23
N SER A 219 -1.94 -30.59 -5.92
CA SER A 219 -2.45 -31.64 -6.80
C SER A 219 -3.11 -31.03 -8.05
N VAL A 220 -3.85 -29.93 -7.88
CA VAL A 220 -4.45 -29.16 -8.99
C VAL A 220 -3.35 -28.54 -9.86
N VAL A 221 -2.36 -27.89 -9.24
CA VAL A 221 -1.21 -27.28 -9.92
C VAL A 221 -0.45 -28.33 -10.76
N ARG A 222 -0.21 -29.51 -10.21
CA ARG A 222 0.47 -30.60 -10.93
C ARG A 222 -0.34 -31.15 -12.11
N ALA A 223 -1.67 -31.12 -12.00
CA ALA A 223 -2.59 -31.62 -13.03
C ALA A 223 -3.07 -30.52 -14.00
N TRP A 224 -2.53 -29.30 -13.90
CA TRP A 224 -3.06 -28.11 -14.58
C TRP A 224 -3.24 -28.33 -16.09
N PRO A 225 -4.40 -28.01 -16.69
CA PRO A 225 -4.71 -28.37 -18.08
C PRO A 225 -3.89 -27.62 -19.13
N GLY A 226 -3.15 -26.57 -18.73
CA GLY A 226 -2.16 -25.90 -19.56
C GLY A 226 -2.14 -24.39 -19.40
N ALA A 227 -1.17 -23.74 -20.05
CA ALA A 227 -0.95 -22.30 -19.93
C ALA A 227 -2.07 -21.42 -20.51
N ALA A 228 -2.97 -22.00 -21.31
CA ALA A 228 -4.13 -21.30 -21.88
C ALA A 228 -5.25 -21.02 -20.86
N TYR A 229 -5.20 -21.64 -19.68
CA TYR A 229 -6.22 -21.51 -18.63
C TYR A 229 -5.70 -20.68 -17.47
N ARG A 230 -6.44 -19.65 -17.07
CA ARG A 230 -6.19 -18.87 -15.85
C ARG A 230 -6.73 -19.63 -14.62
N MET A 231 -6.03 -19.51 -13.51
CA MET A 231 -6.55 -19.93 -12.21
C MET A 231 -7.01 -18.70 -11.45
N VAL A 232 -8.23 -18.73 -10.93
CA VAL A 232 -8.73 -17.70 -10.01
C VAL A 232 -9.12 -18.36 -8.69
N VAL A 233 -8.50 -17.89 -7.61
CA VAL A 233 -8.77 -18.37 -6.25
C VAL A 233 -9.81 -17.47 -5.62
N ASN A 234 -10.88 -18.05 -5.06
CA ASN A 234 -11.98 -17.34 -4.38
C ASN A 234 -12.54 -16.14 -5.19
N PRO A 235 -12.98 -16.36 -6.45
CA PRO A 235 -13.56 -15.31 -7.28
C PRO A 235 -14.74 -14.63 -6.59
N GLY A 236 -14.92 -13.33 -6.84
CA GLY A 236 -16.00 -12.54 -6.25
C GLY A 236 -15.86 -12.30 -4.74
N SER A 237 -14.71 -12.63 -4.16
CA SER A 237 -14.40 -12.31 -2.76
C SER A 237 -13.27 -11.28 -2.68
N PRO A 238 -13.19 -10.52 -1.56
CA PRO A 238 -12.05 -9.65 -1.33
C PRO A 238 -10.70 -10.37 -1.25
N MET A 239 -10.65 -11.71 -1.17
CA MET A 239 -9.41 -12.53 -1.17
C MET A 239 -9.06 -13.11 -2.55
N VAL A 240 -9.64 -12.56 -3.61
CA VAL A 240 -9.38 -13.03 -4.96
C VAL A 240 -7.87 -12.99 -5.26
N ALA A 241 -7.34 -14.08 -5.80
CA ALA A 241 -6.00 -14.13 -6.34
C ALA A 241 -6.04 -14.74 -7.74
N GLU A 242 -5.37 -14.09 -8.67
CA GLU A 242 -5.36 -14.48 -10.07
C GLU A 242 -3.97 -14.93 -10.50
N PHE A 243 -3.93 -16.04 -11.23
CA PHE A 243 -2.72 -16.58 -11.81
C PHE A 243 -2.97 -16.81 -13.30
N THR A 244 -2.09 -16.29 -14.14
CA THR A 244 -2.02 -16.71 -15.53
C THR A 244 -1.68 -18.19 -15.60
N GLY A 245 -2.09 -18.89 -16.66
CA GLY A 245 -1.78 -20.32 -16.78
C GLY A 245 -0.28 -20.63 -16.79
N ALA A 246 0.55 -19.67 -17.19
CA ALA A 246 2.01 -19.77 -17.11
C ALA A 246 2.56 -19.64 -15.68
N GLN A 247 1.86 -18.92 -14.79
CA GLN A 247 2.25 -18.75 -13.38
C GLN A 247 1.78 -19.91 -12.50
N VAL A 248 0.75 -20.67 -12.89
CA VAL A 248 0.23 -21.78 -12.05
C VAL A 248 1.34 -22.80 -11.70
N PRO A 249 2.18 -23.28 -12.65
CA PRO A 249 3.28 -24.19 -12.32
C PRO A 249 4.30 -23.61 -11.32
N ASP A 250 4.43 -22.29 -11.23
CA ASP A 250 5.40 -21.64 -10.33
C ASP A 250 5.01 -21.79 -8.86
N LEU A 251 3.73 -22.05 -8.55
CA LEU A 251 3.28 -22.38 -7.21
C LEU A 251 3.90 -23.68 -6.68
N TRP A 252 4.24 -24.62 -7.56
CA TRP A 252 4.98 -25.82 -7.17
C TRP A 252 6.41 -25.47 -6.74
N ARG A 253 7.06 -24.55 -7.44
CA ARG A 253 8.39 -24.05 -7.08
C ARG A 253 8.35 -23.33 -5.73
N TRP A 254 7.35 -22.47 -5.52
CA TRP A 254 7.11 -21.81 -4.25
C TRP A 254 6.98 -22.80 -3.09
N ALA A 255 6.18 -23.85 -3.27
CA ALA A 255 6.00 -24.88 -2.24
C ALA A 255 7.31 -25.61 -1.89
N GLN A 256 8.17 -25.89 -2.87
CA GLN A 256 9.49 -26.48 -2.61
C GLN A 256 10.35 -25.54 -1.75
N GLU A 257 10.38 -24.25 -2.07
CA GLU A 257 11.09 -23.24 -1.29
C GLU A 257 10.52 -23.14 0.12
N LEU A 258 9.21 -23.20 0.30
CA LEU A 258 8.57 -23.19 1.61
C LEU A 258 9.01 -24.38 2.48
N VAL A 259 9.07 -25.58 1.90
CA VAL A 259 9.59 -26.77 2.59
C VAL A 259 11.05 -26.57 3.00
N LEU A 260 11.88 -26.02 2.12
CA LEU A 260 13.27 -25.68 2.44
C LEU A 260 13.37 -24.67 3.59
N ARG A 261 12.58 -23.58 3.55
CA ARG A 261 12.51 -22.56 4.61
C ARG A 261 12.10 -23.15 5.97
N ARG A 262 11.23 -24.17 6.00
CA ARG A 262 10.75 -24.83 7.23
C ARG A 262 11.65 -25.94 7.75
N THR A 263 12.49 -26.55 6.89
CA THR A 263 13.37 -27.68 7.26
C THR A 263 14.75 -27.23 7.75
N VAL A 264 15.15 -25.98 7.50
CA VAL A 264 16.26 -25.35 8.21
C VAL A 264 15.77 -25.02 9.63
N PRO A 265 16.46 -25.44 10.72
CA PRO A 265 16.10 -25.00 12.05
C PRO A 265 16.23 -23.48 12.08
N THR A 266 15.10 -22.78 12.11
CA THR A 266 15.08 -21.36 12.42
C THR A 266 15.73 -21.19 13.78
N HIS A 267 16.88 -20.53 13.83
CA HIS A 267 17.33 -19.89 15.06
C HIS A 267 16.17 -19.00 15.51
N LYS A 268 15.48 -19.41 16.59
CA LYS A 268 14.57 -18.55 17.33
C LYS A 268 15.35 -17.28 17.70
N GLY A 269 15.06 -16.17 17.02
CA GLY A 269 15.74 -14.88 17.27
C GLY A 269 16.46 -14.25 16.07
N ALA A 270 16.08 -14.51 14.82
CA ALA A 270 16.49 -13.65 13.72
C ALA A 270 15.70 -12.33 13.79
N VAL A 271 16.29 -11.34 14.45
CA VAL A 271 15.97 -9.93 14.26
C VAL A 271 16.16 -9.62 12.79
N ASP A 272 15.16 -9.05 12.16
CA ASP A 272 15.20 -8.55 10.79
C ASP A 272 16.39 -7.61 10.65
N VAL A 273 17.46 -8.02 9.97
CA VAL A 273 18.59 -7.13 9.69
C VAL A 273 18.20 -6.31 8.47
N PRO A 274 18.02 -4.99 8.58
CA PRO A 274 17.60 -4.18 7.46
C PRO A 274 18.72 -4.18 6.42
N VAL A 275 18.43 -4.69 5.23
CA VAL A 275 19.29 -4.48 4.06
C VAL A 275 19.22 -2.99 3.73
N ALA A 276 20.31 -2.26 4.02
CA ALA A 276 20.39 -0.84 3.73
C ALA A 276 20.36 -0.63 2.20
N GLY A 277 19.24 -0.11 1.68
CA GLY A 277 19.12 0.36 0.30
C GLY A 277 20.08 1.52 0.00
N PRO A 278 20.15 1.97 -1.28
CA PRO A 278 20.97 3.11 -1.66
C PRO A 278 20.64 4.31 -0.77
N ARG A 279 21.68 4.87 -0.14
CA ARG A 279 21.54 6.04 0.73
C ARG A 279 21.23 7.23 -0.15
N MET A 280 19.97 7.65 -0.18
CA MET A 280 19.55 8.85 -0.89
C MET A 280 19.69 10.07 0.02
N ARG A 281 20.31 11.14 -0.44
CA ARG A 281 20.34 12.44 0.24
C ARG A 281 19.40 13.43 -0.43
N ARG A 282 18.88 14.36 0.36
CA ARG A 282 18.06 15.46 -0.15
C ARG A 282 18.93 16.67 -0.45
N VAL A 283 18.84 17.16 -1.68
CA VAL A 283 19.56 18.34 -2.15
C VAL A 283 18.56 19.38 -2.66
N GLN A 284 19.02 20.62 -2.75
CA GLN A 284 18.23 21.73 -3.25
C GLN A 284 19.05 22.69 -4.10
N ALA A 285 18.40 23.35 -5.04
CA ALA A 285 18.94 24.46 -5.79
C ALA A 285 17.99 25.64 -5.73
N LEU A 286 18.53 26.86 -5.59
CA LEU A 286 17.73 28.06 -5.75
C LEU A 286 17.28 28.19 -7.20
N VAL A 287 16.02 28.56 -7.39
CA VAL A 287 15.41 28.77 -8.70
C VAL A 287 14.89 30.20 -8.75
N ASP A 288 15.25 30.90 -9.81
CA ASP A 288 14.70 32.24 -10.07
C ASP A 288 13.17 32.17 -10.18
N SER A 289 12.49 33.14 -9.58
CA SER A 289 11.02 33.20 -9.58
C SER A 289 10.43 33.18 -10.99
N SER A 290 11.05 33.84 -11.97
CA SER A 290 10.54 33.84 -13.35
C SER A 290 10.59 32.43 -13.95
N ARG A 291 11.67 31.68 -13.67
CA ARG A 291 11.85 30.32 -14.16
C ARG A 291 10.94 29.33 -13.45
N ALA A 292 10.72 29.50 -12.15
CA ALA A 292 9.77 28.70 -11.39
C ALA A 292 8.33 28.87 -11.92
N LEU A 293 7.93 30.11 -12.23
CA LEU A 293 6.62 30.40 -12.81
C LEU A 293 6.49 29.88 -14.25
N GLU A 294 7.54 30.00 -15.07
CA GLU A 294 7.58 29.43 -16.41
C GLU A 294 7.39 27.90 -16.38
N TRP A 295 8.09 27.21 -15.48
CA TRP A 295 7.95 25.78 -15.27
C TRP A 295 6.54 25.34 -14.89
N LEU A 296 5.87 26.11 -14.03
CA LEU A 296 4.49 25.86 -13.64
C LEU A 296 3.50 26.07 -14.81
N ALA A 297 3.81 26.99 -15.73
CA ALA A 297 2.93 27.34 -16.84
C ALA A 297 3.14 26.46 -18.08
N ALA A 298 4.38 26.07 -18.38
CA ALA A 298 4.78 25.46 -19.63
C ALA A 298 5.59 24.16 -19.47
N GLY A 299 5.85 23.73 -18.23
CA GLY A 299 6.69 22.57 -17.93
C GLY A 299 8.20 22.86 -18.05
N GLY A 300 9.00 21.80 -18.03
CA GLY A 300 10.45 21.81 -18.03
C GLY A 300 11.04 21.51 -16.65
N GLY A 301 12.30 21.08 -16.61
CA GLY A 301 12.93 20.65 -15.35
C GLY A 301 14.44 20.70 -15.41
N LEU A 302 15.00 21.69 -16.10
CA LEU A 302 16.43 21.82 -16.30
C LEU A 302 17.06 22.78 -15.29
N VAL A 303 17.79 22.25 -14.31
CA VAL A 303 18.50 23.04 -13.31
C VAL A 303 19.90 23.38 -13.79
N THR A 304 20.25 24.66 -13.70
CA THR A 304 21.62 25.16 -13.83
C THR A 304 21.90 26.09 -12.66
N GLY A 305 23.02 25.88 -11.98
CA GLY A 305 23.45 26.68 -10.83
C GLY A 305 23.98 25.85 -9.67
N SER A 306 23.94 26.45 -8.48
CA SER A 306 24.47 25.86 -7.26
C SER A 306 23.47 24.90 -6.60
N VAL A 307 23.90 23.66 -6.35
CA VAL A 307 23.15 22.63 -5.61
C VAL A 307 23.81 22.44 -4.26
N ALA A 308 23.03 22.54 -3.19
CA ALA A 308 23.48 22.37 -1.83
C ALA A 308 22.63 21.31 -1.10
N PRO A 309 23.10 20.75 0.03
CA PRO A 309 22.25 19.95 0.90
C PRO A 309 20.98 20.71 1.32
N ALA A 310 19.87 19.99 1.45
CA ALA A 310 18.62 20.59 1.89
C ALA A 310 18.76 21.21 3.29
N GLY A 311 18.20 22.41 3.50
CA GLY A 311 18.28 23.15 4.77
C GLY A 311 19.46 24.12 4.90
N ALA A 312 20.31 24.27 3.88
CA ALA A 312 21.40 25.24 3.86
C ALA A 312 20.96 26.68 3.47
N ALA A 313 19.72 26.87 3.01
CA ALA A 313 19.24 28.19 2.56
C ALA A 313 18.90 29.07 3.78
N GLY A 314 19.58 30.22 3.88
CA GLY A 314 19.24 31.28 4.83
C GLY A 314 17.89 31.94 4.52
N ILE A 315 17.55 32.95 5.34
CA ILE A 315 16.31 33.74 5.30
C ILE A 315 16.20 34.49 3.97
N LEU A 316 15.71 33.82 2.92
CA LEU A 316 15.46 34.39 1.60
C LEU A 316 14.04 34.03 1.17
N ASP A 317 13.27 35.01 0.74
CA ASP A 317 12.01 34.78 0.01
C ASP A 317 12.35 34.42 -1.45
N GLY A 318 11.72 33.38 -2.00
CA GLY A 318 12.03 32.91 -3.36
C GLY A 318 11.56 31.49 -3.65
N TYR A 319 12.05 30.89 -4.74
CA TYR A 319 11.79 29.49 -5.06
C TYR A 319 13.07 28.66 -4.94
N LEU A 320 12.91 27.43 -4.50
CA LEU A 320 13.93 26.39 -4.62
C LEU A 320 13.31 25.14 -5.22
N VAL A 321 14.15 24.32 -5.83
CA VAL A 321 13.76 22.98 -6.23
C VAL A 321 14.53 21.97 -5.41
N ARG A 322 13.85 20.92 -4.97
CA ARG A 322 14.37 19.94 -4.01
C ARG A 322 14.16 18.54 -4.54
N TRP A 323 15.20 17.72 -4.54
CA TRP A 323 15.13 16.34 -5.02
C TRP A 323 16.05 15.42 -4.22
N HIS A 324 15.95 14.13 -4.49
CA HIS A 324 16.79 13.10 -3.89
C HIS A 324 17.83 12.59 -4.89
N GLU A 325 19.07 12.41 -4.45
CA GLU A 325 20.18 11.85 -5.23
C GLU A 325 20.99 10.85 -4.39
N ASP A 326 21.76 9.97 -5.03
CA ASP A 326 22.65 9.02 -4.35
C ASP A 326 23.71 9.74 -3.50
N ASP A 327 23.88 9.29 -2.26
CA ASP A 327 24.85 9.86 -1.32
C ASP A 327 26.25 9.26 -1.53
N ALA A 328 26.93 9.75 -2.57
CA ALA A 328 28.32 9.38 -2.89
C ALA A 328 29.37 10.04 -1.97
N GLY A 329 29.00 10.54 -0.77
CA GLY A 329 29.94 10.95 0.27
C GLY A 329 30.47 12.39 0.19
N GLY A 330 29.79 13.31 -0.49
CA GLY A 330 30.19 14.72 -0.54
C GLY A 330 29.12 15.66 0.00
N ALA A 331 29.24 16.15 1.23
CA ALA A 331 28.34 17.14 1.85
C ALA A 331 28.51 18.58 1.31
N ALA A 332 29.26 18.76 0.22
CA ALA A 332 29.64 20.07 -0.31
C ALA A 332 28.67 20.56 -1.38
N THR A 333 28.44 21.87 -1.38
CA THR A 333 27.78 22.59 -2.47
C THR A 333 28.50 22.34 -3.79
N ARG A 334 27.76 21.97 -4.84
CA ARG A 334 28.29 21.66 -6.18
C ARG A 334 27.59 22.48 -7.26
N GLN A 335 28.30 22.79 -8.35
CA GLN A 335 27.69 23.41 -9.53
C GLN A 335 27.11 22.34 -10.46
N VAL A 336 25.94 22.61 -11.04
CA VAL A 336 25.34 21.80 -12.11
C VAL A 336 25.04 22.65 -13.32
N VAL A 337 25.26 22.09 -14.50
CA VAL A 337 24.91 22.70 -15.79
C VAL A 337 24.01 21.72 -16.51
N GLY A 338 22.76 22.12 -16.76
CA GLY A 338 21.82 21.30 -17.51
C GLY A 338 21.38 20.00 -16.81
N LEU A 339 21.21 20.00 -15.49
CA LEU A 339 20.68 18.84 -14.77
C LEU A 339 19.18 18.71 -15.02
N VAL A 340 18.76 17.60 -15.64
CA VAL A 340 17.33 17.25 -15.73
C VAL A 340 16.88 16.74 -14.36
N LEU A 341 15.80 17.33 -13.85
CA LEU A 341 15.24 16.97 -12.56
C LEU A 341 14.71 15.54 -12.58
N PRO A 342 14.96 14.75 -11.52
CA PRO A 342 14.39 13.43 -11.40
C PRO A 342 12.90 13.50 -11.07
N TYR A 343 12.21 12.39 -11.30
CA TYR A 343 10.83 12.22 -10.91
C TYR A 343 10.64 12.52 -9.40
N GLY A 344 9.57 13.24 -9.06
CA GLY A 344 9.27 13.57 -7.67
C GLY A 344 10.05 14.77 -7.10
N ALA A 345 10.82 15.49 -7.93
CA ALA A 345 11.42 16.76 -7.50
C ALA A 345 10.33 17.76 -7.09
N GLN A 346 10.54 18.49 -6.01
CA GLN A 346 9.57 19.41 -5.45
C GLN A 346 9.97 20.85 -5.73
N LEU A 347 9.05 21.64 -6.27
CA LEU A 347 9.16 23.09 -6.31
C LEU A 347 8.64 23.65 -5.00
N VAL A 348 9.49 24.38 -4.28
CA VAL A 348 9.20 24.91 -2.96
C VAL A 348 9.31 26.42 -3.01
N ARG A 349 8.29 27.11 -2.52
CA ARG A 349 8.29 28.55 -2.31
C ARG A 349 8.67 28.85 -0.86
N LEU A 350 9.64 29.72 -0.66
CA LEU A 350 10.02 30.27 0.62
C LEU A 350 9.28 31.59 0.82
N VAL A 351 8.48 31.69 1.90
CA VAL A 351 7.76 32.91 2.28
C VAL A 351 7.90 33.12 3.78
N ALA A 352 8.56 34.20 4.19
CA ALA A 352 8.72 34.59 5.60
C ALA A 352 9.27 33.45 6.48
N GLY A 353 10.22 32.67 5.95
CA GLY A 353 10.83 31.53 6.65
C GLY A 353 9.99 30.24 6.64
N HIS A 354 8.81 30.24 6.01
CA HIS A 354 8.01 29.04 5.78
C HIS A 354 8.30 28.46 4.40
N GLU A 355 8.46 27.14 4.36
CA GLU A 355 8.61 26.38 3.12
C GLU A 355 7.26 25.83 2.67
N LEU A 356 6.89 26.13 1.42
CA LEU A 356 5.64 25.71 0.80
C LEU A 356 5.94 24.87 -0.43
N VAL A 357 5.61 23.59 -0.42
CA VAL A 357 5.67 22.78 -1.65
C VAL A 357 4.52 23.19 -2.58
N VAL A 358 4.88 23.76 -3.72
CA VAL A 358 3.95 24.32 -4.72
C VAL A 358 3.59 23.30 -5.79
N ALA A 359 4.55 22.48 -6.20
CA ALA A 359 4.36 21.47 -7.24
C ALA A 359 5.38 20.34 -7.12
N THR A 360 5.05 19.20 -7.71
CA THR A 360 5.93 18.04 -7.86
C THR A 360 6.19 17.79 -9.34
N TYR A 361 7.44 17.51 -9.70
CA TYR A 361 7.88 17.33 -11.07
C TYR A 361 7.64 15.90 -11.54
N ASP A 362 6.98 15.80 -12.70
CA ASP A 362 6.87 14.59 -13.49
C ASP A 362 7.95 14.62 -14.57
N ALA A 363 8.96 13.76 -14.43
CA ALA A 363 10.10 13.72 -15.34
C ALA A 363 9.77 13.11 -16.72
N GLU A 364 8.72 12.28 -16.82
CA GLU A 364 8.32 11.66 -18.08
C GLU A 364 7.57 12.66 -18.97
N LEU A 365 6.68 13.44 -18.35
CA LEU A 365 5.90 14.47 -19.04
C LEU A 365 6.62 15.82 -19.13
N SER A 366 7.79 15.93 -18.48
CA SER A 366 8.50 17.19 -18.28
C SER A 366 7.58 18.30 -17.79
N TRP A 367 6.70 17.97 -16.84
CA TRP A 367 5.62 18.85 -16.40
C TRP A 367 5.57 18.94 -14.87
N TRP A 368 5.07 20.07 -14.36
CA TRP A 368 4.89 20.29 -12.93
C TRP A 368 3.44 20.08 -12.53
N ARG A 369 3.22 19.10 -11.65
CA ARG A 369 1.90 18.81 -11.09
C ARG A 369 1.71 19.67 -9.84
N PRO A 370 0.71 20.58 -9.80
CA PRO A 370 0.47 21.39 -8.62
C PRO A 370 0.29 20.51 -7.38
N SER A 371 0.91 20.93 -6.28
CA SER A 371 0.75 20.26 -5.00
C SER A 371 -0.73 20.32 -4.62
N ILE A 372 -1.32 19.15 -4.32
CA ILE A 372 -2.70 19.07 -3.83
C ILE A 372 -2.90 19.99 -2.61
N MET A 373 -1.85 20.21 -1.80
CA MET A 373 -1.86 21.14 -0.66
C MET A 373 -1.87 22.63 -1.04
N SER A 374 -1.49 23.00 -2.26
CA SER A 374 -1.63 24.36 -2.81
C SER A 374 -3.02 24.56 -3.41
N VAL A 375 -3.53 23.57 -4.13
CA VAL A 375 -4.91 23.55 -4.65
C VAL A 375 -5.94 23.57 -3.51
N LEU A 376 -5.71 22.82 -2.44
CA LEU A 376 -6.56 22.78 -1.23
C LEU A 376 -6.51 24.06 -0.38
N ARG A 377 -5.53 24.96 -0.58
CA ARG A 377 -5.38 26.23 0.16
C ARG A 377 -5.97 27.45 -0.56
N GLY A 378 -6.43 27.30 -1.81
CA GLY A 378 -6.97 28.41 -2.59
C GLY A 378 -5.93 29.48 -2.98
N GLU A 379 -4.64 29.15 -2.88
CA GLU A 379 -3.56 30.06 -3.27
C GLU A 379 -3.41 30.02 -4.79
N THR A 380 -3.60 31.18 -5.44
CA THR A 380 -3.37 31.31 -6.88
C THR A 380 -1.87 31.17 -7.16
N LEU A 381 -1.52 30.40 -8.20
CA LEU A 381 -0.14 30.19 -8.67
C LEU A 381 0.59 31.49 -8.96
#